data_AF-A0A0P9H5K5-F1
#
_entry.id   AF-A0A0P9H5K5-F1
#
_cell.length_a   1.000
_cell.length_b   1.000
_cell.length_c   1.000
_cell.angle_alpha   90.00
_cell.angle_beta   90.00
_cell.angle_gamma   90.00
#
_symmetry.space_group_name_H-M   'P 1'
#
loop_
_entity.id
_entity.type
_entity.pdbx_description
1 polymer ?
#
loop_
_entity_poly.entity_id
_entity_poly.type
_entity_poly.pdbx_seq_one_letter_code
_entity_poly.pdbx_strand_id
1 'polypeptide(L)'
;MLYQILKPLLFRLDAERAHTLVSGLLRAAGATPLPAVLRALAPPDDPILATRCAGLQFANPLGLAAGFDKRAALIGPMAALGFGHVELGTVTPRPQPGNERPRMFRLPEDAALINRLGFNSPGMVVVAHTMRQQQHLYRNAASSVVGRRSSVVVGVNIGKNRTTPLERATEDYLAAFVALAPLASYVTINISSPNTPGLRKLHERAALEELLGALATCNAGLARPRPLFLKVSPDETPEQLEEVVQAGIAAGIAGFVATNTTVSRN
;
A
#
# COMPACT_ATOMS: atom_id res chain seq x y z
N MET A 1 24.40 -1.80 -15.01
CA MET A 1 25.33 -0.64 -15.00
C MET A 1 24.72 0.63 -14.41
N LEU A 2 23.62 1.19 -14.94
CA LEU A 2 23.05 2.46 -14.41
C LEU A 2 22.70 2.41 -12.91
N TYR A 3 22.03 1.36 -12.45
CA TYR A 3 21.68 1.20 -11.03
C TYR A 3 22.92 1.16 -10.11
N GLN A 4 24.01 0.52 -10.56
CA GLN A 4 25.26 0.43 -9.80
C GLN A 4 25.95 1.80 -9.65
N ILE A 5 25.72 2.73 -10.58
CA ILE A 5 26.24 4.11 -10.51
C ILE A 5 25.32 5.00 -9.66
N LEU A 6 24.00 4.88 -9.84
CA LEU A 6 23.02 5.71 -9.13
C LEU A 6 22.93 5.36 -7.64
N LYS A 7 23.03 4.08 -7.28
CA LYS A 7 22.85 3.62 -5.90
C LYS A 7 23.84 4.29 -4.93
N PRO A 8 25.17 4.30 -5.15
CA PRO A 8 26.11 4.98 -4.27
C PRO A 8 25.81 6.48 -4.09
N LEU A 9 25.40 7.16 -5.16
CA LEU A 9 25.06 8.59 -5.13
C LEU A 9 23.79 8.84 -4.30
N LEU A 10 22.75 8.04 -4.50
CA LEU A 10 21.50 8.13 -3.73
C LEU A 10 21.70 7.80 -2.24
N PHE A 11 22.67 6.93 -1.93
CA PHE A 11 22.99 6.54 -0.55
C PHE A 11 23.77 7.63 0.20
N ARG A 12 24.32 8.64 -0.49
CA ARG A 12 24.88 9.86 0.14
C ARG A 12 23.82 10.88 0.57
N LEU A 13 22.59 10.73 0.10
CA LEU A 13 21.47 11.60 0.50
C LEU A 13 20.78 11.01 1.74
N ASP A 14 20.22 11.89 2.58
CA ASP A 14 19.22 11.52 3.58
C ASP A 14 18.15 10.61 2.97
N ALA A 15 17.70 9.61 3.72
CA ALA A 15 16.84 8.56 3.20
C ALA A 15 15.51 9.13 2.68
N GLU A 16 14.89 10.06 3.41
CA GLU A 16 13.62 10.66 3.02
C GLU A 16 13.77 11.61 1.82
N ARG A 17 14.89 12.33 1.74
CA ARG A 17 15.24 13.14 0.55
C ARG A 17 15.44 12.30 -0.69
N ALA A 18 16.19 11.21 -0.60
CA ALA A 18 16.38 10.29 -1.72
C ALA A 18 15.07 9.64 -2.16
N HIS A 19 14.23 9.21 -1.21
CA HIS A 19 12.90 8.69 -1.54
C HIS A 19 12.05 9.74 -2.27
N THR A 20 12.02 10.97 -1.78
CA THR A 20 11.27 12.07 -2.41
C THR A 20 11.79 12.38 -3.82
N LEU A 21 13.11 12.44 -4.00
CA LEU A 21 13.76 12.68 -5.29
C LEU A 21 13.41 11.58 -6.30
N VAL A 22 13.63 10.32 -5.92
CA VAL A 22 13.38 9.17 -6.81
C VAL A 22 11.89 9.07 -7.17
N SER A 23 11.00 9.25 -6.20
CA SER A 23 9.55 9.30 -6.45
C SER A 23 9.17 10.45 -7.39
N GLY A 24 9.80 11.62 -7.25
CA GLY A 24 9.62 12.75 -8.17
C GLY A 24 10.06 12.45 -9.60
N LEU A 25 11.25 11.86 -9.75
CA LEU A 25 11.80 11.45 -11.06
C LEU A 25 10.93 10.38 -11.73
N LEU A 26 10.51 9.36 -10.98
CA LEU A 26 9.62 8.31 -11.47
C LEU A 26 8.27 8.87 -11.88
N ARG A 27 7.70 9.80 -11.11
CA ARG A 27 6.45 10.48 -11.47
C ARG A 27 6.60 11.29 -12.76
N ALA A 28 7.68 12.06 -12.90
CA ALA A 28 7.96 12.84 -14.10
C ALA A 28 8.12 11.92 -15.33
N ALA A 29 8.91 10.85 -15.20
CA ALA A 29 9.04 9.82 -16.22
C ALA A 29 7.70 9.16 -16.56
N GLY A 30 6.86 8.93 -15.54
CA GLY A 30 5.51 8.38 -15.67
C GLY A 30 4.54 9.23 -16.49
N ALA A 31 4.79 10.54 -16.60
CA ALA A 31 4.02 11.47 -17.42
C ALA A 31 4.47 11.52 -18.89
N THR A 32 5.51 10.76 -19.26
CA THR A 32 6.01 10.64 -20.64
C THR A 32 5.62 9.28 -21.24
N PRO A 33 5.85 9.04 -22.54
CA PRO A 33 5.67 7.72 -23.15
C PRO A 33 6.63 6.63 -22.62
N LEU A 34 7.64 6.99 -21.82
CA LEU A 34 8.69 6.07 -21.36
C LEU A 34 8.17 4.79 -20.70
N PRO A 35 7.16 4.79 -19.80
CA PRO A 35 6.63 3.55 -19.22
C PRO A 35 6.05 2.60 -20.26
N ALA A 36 5.43 3.12 -21.33
CA ALA A 36 4.91 2.30 -22.41
C ALA A 36 6.04 1.68 -23.24
N VAL A 37 7.08 2.47 -23.54
CA VAL A 37 8.29 2.00 -24.24
C VAL A 37 9.01 0.93 -23.43
N LEU A 38 9.22 1.16 -22.13
CA LEU A 38 9.86 0.19 -21.23
C LEU A 38 9.06 -1.12 -21.17
N ARG A 39 7.73 -1.05 -21.07
CA ARG A 39 6.88 -2.25 -21.11
C ARG A 39 6.95 -2.98 -22.44
N ALA A 40 7.01 -2.25 -23.56
CA ALA A 40 7.10 -2.86 -24.89
C ALA A 40 8.42 -3.61 -25.09
N LEU A 41 9.52 -3.05 -24.57
CA LEU A 41 10.86 -3.64 -24.64
C LEU A 41 11.11 -4.74 -23.60
N ALA A 42 10.37 -4.71 -22.49
CA ALA A 42 10.50 -5.73 -21.46
C ALA A 42 9.94 -7.09 -21.95
N PRO A 43 10.65 -8.20 -21.67
CA PRO A 43 10.09 -9.52 -21.89
C PRO A 43 8.78 -9.65 -21.07
N PRO A 44 7.77 -10.36 -21.60
CA PRO A 44 6.59 -10.67 -20.80
C PRO A 44 6.99 -11.53 -19.58
N ASP A 45 6.19 -11.44 -18.52
CA ASP A 45 6.31 -12.37 -17.40
C ASP A 45 6.11 -13.81 -17.89
N ASP A 46 6.90 -14.74 -17.35
CA ASP A 46 6.72 -16.17 -17.61
C ASP A 46 5.33 -16.60 -17.08
N PRO A 47 4.49 -17.27 -17.90
CA PRO A 47 3.19 -17.77 -17.46
C PRO A 47 3.21 -18.61 -16.18
N ILE A 48 4.34 -19.25 -15.84
CA ILE A 48 4.48 -20.01 -14.59
C ILE A 48 4.36 -19.13 -13.34
N LEU A 49 4.62 -17.82 -13.45
CA LEU A 49 4.53 -16.86 -12.35
C LEU A 49 3.09 -16.37 -12.12
N ALA A 50 2.17 -16.64 -13.04
CA ALA A 50 0.79 -16.17 -12.94
C ALA A 50 0.12 -16.71 -11.68
N THR A 51 -0.34 -15.81 -10.81
CA THR A 51 -0.88 -16.16 -9.49
C THR A 51 -2.33 -15.72 -9.37
N ARG A 52 -3.18 -16.57 -8.77
CA ARG A 52 -4.54 -16.20 -8.37
C ARG A 52 -4.64 -16.17 -6.84
N CYS A 53 -5.10 -15.07 -6.28
CA CYS A 53 -5.28 -14.91 -4.84
C CYS A 53 -6.48 -14.00 -4.57
N ALA A 54 -7.36 -14.38 -3.64
CA ALA A 54 -8.53 -13.60 -3.24
C ALA A 54 -9.43 -13.15 -4.42
N GLY A 55 -9.59 -14.00 -5.44
CA GLY A 55 -10.35 -13.70 -6.66
C GLY A 55 -9.66 -12.72 -7.62
N LEU A 56 -8.44 -12.27 -7.30
CA LEU A 56 -7.60 -11.42 -8.15
C LEU A 56 -6.62 -12.27 -8.95
N GLN A 57 -6.24 -11.76 -10.13
CA GLN A 57 -5.25 -12.38 -11.01
C GLN A 57 -4.05 -11.46 -11.15
N PHE A 58 -2.88 -11.99 -10.83
CA PHE A 58 -1.60 -11.31 -10.86
C PHE A 58 -0.75 -11.91 -11.99
N ALA A 59 -0.08 -11.08 -12.77
CA ALA A 59 0.83 -11.55 -13.83
C ALA A 59 2.04 -12.27 -13.25
N ASN A 60 2.53 -11.78 -12.10
CA ASN A 60 3.60 -12.37 -11.32
C ASN A 60 3.34 -12.11 -9.81
N PRO A 61 4.00 -12.84 -8.88
CA PRO A 61 3.71 -12.73 -7.45
C PRO A 61 4.42 -11.54 -6.77
N LEU A 62 5.23 -10.75 -7.50
CA LEU A 62 6.04 -9.68 -6.91
C LEU A 62 5.24 -8.38 -6.85
N GLY A 63 5.14 -7.81 -5.65
CA GLY A 63 4.43 -6.56 -5.40
C GLY A 63 5.28 -5.48 -4.77
N LEU A 64 4.87 -4.23 -5.00
CA LEU A 64 5.37 -3.10 -4.21
C LEU A 64 4.52 -2.92 -2.95
N ALA A 65 5.14 -3.07 -1.79
CA ALA A 65 4.47 -2.92 -0.50
C ALA A 65 4.04 -1.46 -0.21
N ALA A 66 3.01 -1.32 0.64
CA ALA A 66 2.60 -0.01 1.15
C ALA A 66 3.73 0.70 1.90
N GLY A 67 3.68 2.03 1.87
CA GLY A 67 4.67 2.92 2.46
C GLY A 67 5.51 3.65 1.42
N PHE A 68 5.66 3.08 0.21
CA PHE A 68 6.42 3.67 -0.88
C PHE A 68 5.61 4.75 -1.62
N ASP A 69 4.48 4.39 -2.25
CA ASP A 69 3.63 5.35 -2.97
C ASP A 69 2.41 5.77 -2.12
N LYS A 70 2.63 6.70 -1.21
CA LYS A 70 1.57 7.27 -0.35
C LYS A 70 0.64 8.25 -1.06
N ARG A 71 0.93 8.58 -2.32
CA ARG A 71 0.21 9.60 -3.11
C ARG A 71 -0.52 9.03 -4.31
N ALA A 72 -0.45 7.71 -4.54
CA ALA A 72 -0.98 7.05 -5.74
C ALA A 72 -0.42 7.58 -7.07
N ALA A 73 0.79 8.13 -7.05
CA ALA A 73 1.37 8.82 -8.19
C ALA A 73 2.27 7.95 -9.07
N LEU A 74 2.56 6.72 -8.65
CA LEU A 74 3.61 5.87 -9.23
C LEU A 74 3.08 4.54 -9.79
N ILE A 75 1.76 4.35 -9.90
CA ILE A 75 1.16 3.13 -10.48
C ILE A 75 1.76 2.81 -11.86
N GLY A 76 1.75 3.82 -12.76
CA GLY A 76 2.39 3.82 -14.10
C GLY A 76 3.82 3.27 -14.11
N PRO A 77 4.74 4.03 -13.49
CA PRO A 77 6.14 3.66 -13.38
C PRO A 77 6.38 2.29 -12.74
N MET A 78 5.69 1.95 -11.65
CA MET A 78 5.92 0.69 -10.94
C MET A 78 5.48 -0.52 -11.76
N ALA A 79 4.34 -0.43 -12.45
CA ALA A 79 3.94 -1.47 -13.40
C ALA A 79 4.96 -1.63 -14.54
N ALA A 80 5.56 -0.54 -15.01
CA ALA A 80 6.58 -0.60 -16.06
C ALA A 80 7.93 -1.17 -15.59
N LEU A 81 8.18 -1.17 -14.28
CA LEU A 81 9.33 -1.85 -13.66
C LEU A 81 9.09 -3.35 -13.42
N GLY A 82 7.89 -3.87 -13.75
CA GLY A 82 7.58 -5.31 -13.71
C GLY A 82 6.82 -5.78 -12.46
N PHE A 83 6.39 -4.88 -11.57
CA PHE A 83 5.56 -5.28 -10.43
C PHE A 83 4.19 -5.81 -10.87
N GLY A 84 3.82 -7.01 -10.41
CA GLY A 84 2.51 -7.63 -10.64
C GLY A 84 1.38 -6.94 -9.86
N HIS A 85 1.71 -6.29 -8.74
CA HIS A 85 0.80 -5.40 -8.02
C HIS A 85 1.50 -4.25 -7.29
N VAL A 86 0.73 -3.22 -6.95
CA VAL A 86 1.18 -2.10 -6.13
C VAL A 86 0.20 -1.84 -5.01
N GLU A 87 0.69 -1.76 -3.77
CA GLU A 87 -0.11 -1.35 -2.61
C GLU A 87 0.16 0.11 -2.27
N LEU A 88 -0.85 0.97 -2.43
CA LEU A 88 -0.78 2.39 -2.14
C LEU A 88 -0.94 2.69 -0.65
N GLY A 89 -0.54 3.88 -0.23
CA GLY A 89 -0.75 4.34 1.15
C GLY A 89 0.39 3.95 2.11
N THR A 90 0.19 3.89 3.43
CA THR A 90 -1.10 4.01 4.13
C THR A 90 -1.75 5.39 3.98
N VAL A 91 -3.03 5.39 3.65
CA VAL A 91 -3.86 6.58 3.46
C VAL A 91 -4.71 6.79 4.70
N THR A 92 -4.75 8.04 5.17
CA THR A 92 -5.62 8.52 6.25
C THR A 92 -6.75 9.37 5.68
N PRO A 93 -7.90 9.52 6.38
CA PRO A 93 -8.98 10.38 5.91
C PRO A 93 -8.56 11.82 5.63
N ARG A 94 -7.97 12.47 6.65
CA ARG A 94 -7.46 13.85 6.55
C ARG A 94 -5.96 13.86 6.24
N PRO A 95 -5.45 14.91 5.57
CA PRO A 95 -4.01 15.10 5.39
C PRO A 95 -3.31 15.20 6.75
N GLN A 96 -2.12 14.61 6.85
CA GLN A 96 -1.25 14.80 8.03
C GLN A 96 0.23 14.70 7.65
N PRO A 97 1.11 15.49 8.28
CA PRO A 97 2.52 15.56 7.91
C PRO A 97 3.34 14.34 8.36
N GLY A 98 2.83 13.56 9.34
CA GLY A 98 3.56 12.50 10.04
C GLY A 98 4.40 13.01 11.21
N ASN A 99 5.33 12.21 11.70
CA ASN A 99 6.24 12.60 12.79
C ASN A 99 7.32 13.58 12.31
N GLU A 100 8.02 14.25 13.24
CA GLU A 100 9.10 15.18 12.90
C GLU A 100 10.29 14.48 12.21
N ARG A 101 11.02 15.23 11.39
CA ARG A 101 12.24 14.76 10.70
C ARG A 101 13.48 14.98 11.59
N PRO A 102 14.54 14.15 11.47
CA PRO A 102 14.66 12.97 10.59
C PRO A 102 13.88 11.76 11.14
N ARG A 103 13.34 10.95 10.23
CA ARG A 103 12.42 9.85 10.56
C ARG A 103 12.55 8.62 9.66
N MET A 104 13.61 8.56 8.86
CA MET A 104 13.95 7.40 8.05
C MET A 104 15.47 7.26 7.99
N PHE A 105 15.97 6.07 8.30
CA PHE A 105 17.40 5.80 8.50
C PHE A 105 17.74 4.50 7.78
N ARG A 106 18.84 4.49 7.04
CA ARG A 106 19.36 3.28 6.39
C ARG A 106 20.43 2.67 7.27
N LEU A 107 20.47 1.35 7.32
CA LEU A 107 21.54 0.55 7.90
C LEU A 107 22.12 -0.29 6.75
N PRO A 108 23.07 0.25 5.97
CA PRO A 108 23.52 -0.40 4.74
C PRO A 108 24.23 -1.73 4.97
N GLU A 109 24.98 -1.88 6.06
CA GLU A 109 25.64 -3.16 6.39
C GLU A 109 24.61 -4.28 6.63
N ASP A 110 23.49 -3.95 7.25
CA ASP A 110 22.40 -4.89 7.57
C ASP A 110 21.37 -5.05 6.43
N ALA A 111 21.56 -4.34 5.31
CA ALA A 111 20.54 -4.17 4.26
C ALA A 111 19.16 -3.73 4.80
N ALA A 112 19.15 -2.94 5.88
CA ALA A 112 17.94 -2.62 6.63
C ALA A 112 17.57 -1.13 6.60
N LEU A 113 16.35 -0.84 7.05
CA LEU A 113 15.81 0.52 7.15
C LEU A 113 14.94 0.64 8.40
N ILE A 114 15.20 1.69 9.19
CA ILE A 114 14.36 2.08 10.32
C ILE A 114 13.54 3.31 9.92
N ASN A 115 12.24 3.30 10.19
CA ASN A 115 11.40 4.48 9.96
C ASN A 115 10.44 4.74 11.12
N ARG A 116 10.16 6.02 11.33
CA ARG A 116 9.16 6.51 12.27
C ARG A 116 8.23 7.52 11.60
N LEU A 117 7.72 7.19 10.42
CA LEU A 117 6.99 8.15 9.57
C LEU A 117 5.67 8.65 10.19
N GLY A 118 4.94 7.79 10.93
CA GLY A 118 3.68 8.17 11.58
C GLY A 118 2.55 8.51 10.60
N PHE A 119 2.35 7.68 9.57
CA PHE A 119 1.33 7.88 8.52
C PHE A 119 1.30 9.29 7.92
N ASN A 120 2.44 9.82 7.47
CA ASN A 120 2.45 11.00 6.60
C ASN A 120 1.62 10.70 5.33
N SER A 121 0.52 11.42 5.14
CA SER A 121 -0.50 11.10 4.14
C SER A 121 -1.11 12.40 3.60
N PRO A 122 -1.34 12.51 2.28
CA PRO A 122 -1.99 13.68 1.70
C PRO A 122 -3.52 13.69 1.94
N GLY A 123 -4.07 12.66 2.56
CA GLY A 123 -5.52 12.51 2.80
C GLY A 123 -6.24 11.76 1.69
N MET A 124 -7.36 11.12 2.04
CA MET A 124 -8.10 10.24 1.13
C MET A 124 -8.64 10.96 -0.11
N VAL A 125 -9.03 12.23 0.02
CA VAL A 125 -9.57 13.02 -1.10
C VAL A 125 -8.53 13.21 -2.19
N VAL A 126 -7.30 13.57 -1.80
CA VAL A 126 -6.18 13.75 -2.74
C VAL A 126 -5.82 12.42 -3.39
N VAL A 127 -5.70 11.35 -2.61
CA VAL A 127 -5.39 10.02 -3.14
C VAL A 127 -6.47 9.54 -4.11
N ALA A 128 -7.75 9.66 -3.76
CA ALA A 128 -8.87 9.27 -4.61
C ALA A 128 -8.85 10.04 -5.95
N HIS A 129 -8.56 11.35 -5.90
CA HIS A 129 -8.42 12.16 -7.11
C HIS A 129 -7.26 11.67 -7.99
N THR A 130 -6.07 11.45 -7.41
CA THR A 130 -4.92 10.94 -8.16
C THR A 130 -5.16 9.54 -8.73
N MET A 131 -5.79 8.64 -7.98
CA MET A 131 -6.15 7.30 -8.48
C MET A 131 -7.09 7.38 -9.69
N ARG A 132 -8.10 8.25 -9.67
CA ARG A 132 -8.99 8.46 -10.82
C ARG A 132 -8.22 8.95 -12.04
N GLN A 133 -7.33 9.94 -11.86
CA GLN A 133 -6.47 10.43 -12.94
C GLN A 133 -5.62 9.30 -13.54
N GLN A 134 -5.00 8.47 -12.69
CA GLN A 134 -4.21 7.32 -13.16
C GLN A 134 -5.07 6.31 -13.94
N GLN A 135 -6.27 5.96 -13.44
CA GLN A 135 -7.17 5.05 -14.15
C GLN A 135 -7.56 5.55 -15.55
N HIS A 136 -7.78 6.85 -15.72
CA HIS A 136 -8.06 7.44 -17.04
C HIS A 136 -6.86 7.29 -18.00
N LEU A 137 -5.64 7.54 -17.53
CA LEU A 137 -4.42 7.37 -18.33
C LEU A 137 -4.24 5.93 -18.82
N TYR A 138 -4.47 4.95 -17.94
CA TYR A 138 -4.37 3.53 -18.30
C TYR A 138 -5.46 3.06 -19.26
N ARG A 139 -6.71 3.52 -19.08
CA ARG A 139 -7.82 3.19 -19.98
C ARG A 139 -7.57 3.72 -21.39
N ASN A 140 -7.06 4.94 -21.52
CA ASN A 140 -6.78 5.55 -22.82
C ASN A 140 -5.58 4.88 -23.53
N ALA A 141 -4.58 4.41 -22.77
CA ALA A 141 -3.44 3.68 -23.31
C ALA A 141 -3.78 2.23 -23.73
N ALA A 142 -4.82 1.61 -23.17
CA ALA A 142 -5.27 0.28 -23.55
C ALA A 142 -6.06 0.24 -24.87
N SER A 143 -6.48 1.40 -25.39
CA SER A 143 -7.14 1.54 -26.69
C SER A 143 -6.15 1.69 -27.86
N SER A 144 -4.85 1.80 -27.60
CA SER A 144 -3.82 1.76 -28.64
C SER A 144 -3.23 0.35 -28.80
N VAL A 145 -2.77 0.05 -30.01
CA VAL A 145 -2.45 -1.27 -30.62
C VAL A 145 -1.48 -2.17 -29.82
N VAL A 146 -0.94 -1.73 -28.68
CA VAL A 146 -0.05 -2.51 -27.81
C VAL A 146 -0.90 -3.26 -26.76
N GLY A 147 -1.42 -4.40 -27.20
CA GLY A 147 -2.50 -5.14 -26.56
C GLY A 147 -2.35 -5.46 -25.07
N ARG A 148 -3.51 -5.60 -24.42
CA ARG A 148 -3.91 -6.61 -23.40
C ARG A 148 -2.94 -7.00 -22.28
N ARG A 149 -1.81 -6.34 -22.08
CA ARG A 149 -0.96 -6.53 -20.90
C ARG A 149 -1.77 -6.05 -19.70
N SER A 150 -2.13 -7.02 -18.86
CA SER A 150 -2.99 -6.90 -17.70
C SER A 150 -2.71 -5.61 -16.93
N SER A 151 -3.76 -4.83 -16.68
CA SER A 151 -3.71 -3.73 -15.72
C SER A 151 -3.11 -4.25 -14.42
N VAL A 152 -2.04 -3.61 -13.93
CA VAL A 152 -1.43 -3.92 -12.63
C VAL A 152 -2.51 -3.96 -11.55
N VAL A 153 -2.46 -4.95 -10.66
CA VAL A 153 -3.40 -5.00 -9.54
C VAL A 153 -3.04 -3.86 -8.57
N VAL A 154 -4.02 -3.05 -8.18
CA VAL A 154 -3.79 -1.88 -7.32
C VAL A 154 -4.49 -2.09 -5.98
N GLY A 155 -3.72 -2.27 -4.92
CA GLY A 155 -4.22 -2.27 -3.54
C GLY A 155 -4.20 -0.88 -2.92
N VAL A 156 -5.04 -0.67 -1.91
CA VAL A 156 -4.95 0.54 -1.06
C VAL A 156 -4.89 0.16 0.41
N ASN A 157 -3.85 0.64 1.08
CA ASN A 157 -3.66 0.46 2.51
C ASN A 157 -4.28 1.65 3.25
N ILE A 158 -5.19 1.40 4.20
CA ILE A 158 -5.92 2.43 4.95
C ILE A 158 -5.56 2.40 6.43
N GLY A 159 -5.59 3.58 7.06
CA GLY A 159 -5.27 3.75 8.47
C GLY A 159 -5.94 4.98 9.07
N LYS A 160 -5.93 5.09 10.40
CA LYS A 160 -6.50 6.24 11.11
C LYS A 160 -5.61 7.47 11.12
N ASN A 161 -6.21 8.65 11.24
CA ASN A 161 -5.48 9.87 11.56
C ASN A 161 -4.89 9.81 12.98
N ARG A 162 -3.78 10.52 13.19
CA ARG A 162 -3.11 10.58 14.51
C ARG A 162 -4.01 11.19 15.59
N THR A 163 -4.76 12.24 15.24
CA THR A 163 -5.61 13.00 16.16
C THR A 163 -6.96 12.36 16.43
N THR A 164 -7.34 11.33 15.67
CA THR A 164 -8.57 10.57 15.92
C THR A 164 -8.37 9.68 17.15
N PRO A 165 -9.20 9.83 18.21
CA PRO A 165 -9.14 8.97 19.38
C PRO A 165 -9.46 7.52 18.99
N LEU A 166 -9.00 6.56 19.78
CA LEU A 166 -9.05 5.15 19.38
C LEU A 166 -10.49 4.64 19.26
N GLU A 167 -11.37 5.12 20.12
CA GLU A 167 -12.80 4.82 20.21
C GLU A 167 -13.54 5.26 18.94
N ARG A 168 -12.94 6.14 18.14
CA ARG A 168 -13.45 6.61 16.85
C ARG A 168 -12.61 6.15 15.67
N ALA A 169 -11.67 5.23 15.88
CA ALA A 169 -10.80 4.75 14.81
C ALA A 169 -11.59 4.12 13.66
N THR A 170 -12.65 3.35 13.99
CA THR A 170 -13.56 2.72 13.02
C THR A 170 -14.10 3.72 11.99
N GLU A 171 -14.45 4.95 12.43
CA GLU A 171 -14.94 6.00 11.54
C GLU A 171 -13.91 6.40 10.48
N ASP A 172 -12.63 6.49 10.86
CA ASP A 172 -11.56 6.84 9.92
C ASP A 172 -11.34 5.73 8.89
N TYR A 173 -11.37 4.47 9.32
CA TYR A 173 -11.24 3.33 8.41
C TYR A 173 -12.41 3.28 7.43
N LEU A 174 -13.65 3.46 7.90
CA LEU A 174 -14.85 3.51 7.05
C LEU A 174 -14.78 4.68 6.06
N ALA A 175 -14.39 5.88 6.50
CA ALA A 175 -14.27 7.05 5.62
C ALA A 175 -13.26 6.80 4.50
N ALA A 176 -12.06 6.29 4.84
CA ALA A 176 -11.05 5.95 3.86
C ALA A 176 -11.50 4.81 2.93
N PHE A 177 -12.18 3.80 3.48
CA PHE A 177 -12.72 2.67 2.73
C PHE A 177 -13.74 3.13 1.67
N VAL A 178 -14.77 3.88 2.07
CA VAL A 178 -15.81 4.39 1.15
C VAL A 178 -15.20 5.23 0.03
N ALA A 179 -14.19 6.05 0.35
CA ALA A 179 -13.55 6.91 -0.64
C ALA A 179 -12.67 6.14 -1.64
N LEU A 180 -12.00 5.07 -1.21
CA LEU A 180 -10.89 4.45 -1.95
C LEU A 180 -11.19 3.05 -2.49
N ALA A 181 -12.03 2.25 -1.80
CA ALA A 181 -12.35 0.88 -2.20
C ALA A 181 -12.95 0.78 -3.62
N PRO A 182 -13.83 1.70 -4.08
CA PRO A 182 -14.32 1.68 -5.46
C PRO A 182 -13.21 1.81 -6.52
N LEU A 183 -12.09 2.45 -6.16
CA LEU A 183 -10.95 2.74 -7.04
C LEU A 183 -9.82 1.69 -6.97
N ALA A 184 -9.87 0.79 -5.98
CA ALA A 184 -8.85 -0.23 -5.74
C ALA A 184 -9.32 -1.62 -6.17
N SER A 185 -8.38 -2.54 -6.33
CA SER A 185 -8.62 -3.97 -6.55
C SER A 185 -8.83 -4.72 -5.24
N TYR A 186 -8.12 -4.32 -4.18
CA TYR A 186 -8.27 -4.80 -2.81
C TYR A 186 -7.99 -3.68 -1.81
N VAL A 187 -8.38 -3.87 -0.54
CA VAL A 187 -8.11 -2.95 0.55
C VAL A 187 -7.34 -3.67 1.65
N THR A 188 -6.27 -3.06 2.14
CA THR A 188 -5.50 -3.54 3.30
C THR A 188 -5.79 -2.65 4.51
N ILE A 189 -6.28 -3.26 5.58
CA ILE A 189 -6.58 -2.63 6.86
C ILE A 189 -5.30 -2.67 7.70
N ASN A 190 -4.74 -1.51 8.02
CA ASN A 190 -3.48 -1.43 8.74
C ASN A 190 -3.70 -1.05 10.21
N ILE A 191 -3.55 -2.04 11.08
CA ILE A 191 -3.58 -1.90 12.54
C ILE A 191 -2.19 -2.11 13.18
N SER A 192 -1.14 -2.28 12.38
CA SER A 192 0.17 -2.77 12.81
C SER A 192 1.29 -1.73 12.76
N SER A 193 1.00 -0.47 12.43
CA SER A 193 2.03 0.58 12.46
C SER A 193 2.56 0.80 13.88
N PRO A 194 3.87 0.64 14.14
CA PRO A 194 4.46 0.94 15.45
C PRO A 194 4.55 2.45 15.72
N ASN A 195 4.27 3.28 14.70
CA ASN A 195 4.50 4.72 14.70
C ASN A 195 3.25 5.56 14.97
N THR A 196 2.13 4.90 15.26
CA THR A 196 0.85 5.55 15.59
C THR A 196 0.48 5.16 17.03
N PRO A 197 0.55 6.10 18.00
CA PRO A 197 0.30 5.78 19.40
C PRO A 197 -1.03 5.08 19.62
N GLY A 198 -1.01 4.01 20.41
CA GLY A 198 -2.21 3.26 20.80
C GLY A 198 -2.83 2.41 19.69
N LEU A 199 -2.31 2.39 18.45
CA LEU A 199 -2.94 1.66 17.35
C LEU A 199 -3.03 0.15 17.60
N ARG A 200 -2.05 -0.42 18.30
CA ARG A 200 -2.03 -1.84 18.68
C ARG A 200 -3.17 -2.23 19.62
N LYS A 201 -3.82 -1.29 20.30
CA LYS A 201 -5.03 -1.58 21.09
C LYS A 201 -6.21 -2.00 20.20
N LEU A 202 -6.19 -1.72 18.88
CA LEU A 202 -7.16 -2.30 17.94
C LEU A 202 -6.98 -3.81 17.73
N HIS A 203 -5.96 -4.42 18.32
CA HIS A 203 -5.77 -5.87 18.31
C HIS A 203 -6.62 -6.53 19.39
N GLU A 204 -7.12 -5.76 20.38
CA GLU A 204 -8.07 -6.25 21.35
C GLU A 204 -9.33 -6.74 20.62
N ARG A 205 -9.73 -7.97 20.94
CA ARG A 205 -10.77 -8.71 20.21
C ARG A 205 -12.02 -7.88 19.90
N ALA A 206 -12.59 -7.21 20.89
CA ALA A 206 -13.81 -6.43 20.72
C ALA A 206 -13.65 -5.27 19.72
N ALA A 207 -12.54 -4.53 19.80
CA ALA A 207 -12.25 -3.43 18.88
C ALA A 207 -11.98 -3.94 17.46
N LEU A 208 -11.31 -5.09 17.33
CA LEU A 208 -11.05 -5.71 16.03
C LEU A 208 -12.33 -6.22 15.38
N GLU A 209 -13.18 -6.93 16.14
CA GLU A 209 -14.47 -7.44 15.67
C GLU A 209 -15.39 -6.29 15.23
N GLU A 210 -15.45 -5.20 16.01
CA GLU A 210 -16.21 -3.99 15.63
C GLU A 210 -15.70 -3.40 14.30
N LEU A 211 -14.38 -3.17 14.21
CA LEU A 211 -13.76 -2.57 13.02
C LEU A 211 -13.99 -3.43 11.77
N LEU A 212 -13.70 -4.73 11.86
CA LEU A 212 -13.82 -5.64 10.72
C LEU A 212 -15.28 -5.87 10.34
N GLY A 213 -16.19 -6.00 11.30
CA GLY A 213 -17.62 -6.15 11.05
C GLY A 213 -18.22 -4.92 10.34
N ALA A 214 -17.83 -3.72 10.78
CA ALA A 214 -18.26 -2.47 10.14
C ALA A 214 -17.76 -2.38 8.68
N LEU A 215 -16.49 -2.72 8.45
CA LEU A 215 -15.90 -2.72 7.11
C LEU A 215 -16.51 -3.81 6.22
N ALA A 216 -16.75 -5.01 6.73
CA ALA A 216 -17.40 -6.09 5.99
C ALA A 216 -18.82 -5.69 5.56
N THR A 217 -19.60 -5.10 6.48
CA THR A 217 -20.94 -4.56 6.18
C THR A 217 -20.89 -3.49 5.11
N CYS A 218 -19.98 -2.53 5.22
CA CYS A 218 -19.81 -1.48 4.22
C CYS A 218 -19.38 -2.05 2.85
N ASN A 219 -18.48 -3.03 2.85
CA ASN A 219 -17.98 -3.70 1.65
C ASN A 219 -19.07 -4.49 0.91
N ALA A 220 -19.95 -5.16 1.64
CA ALA A 220 -21.10 -5.88 1.08
C ALA A 220 -22.10 -4.93 0.38
N GLY A 221 -22.18 -3.66 0.82
CA GLY A 221 -23.00 -2.64 0.19
C GLY A 221 -22.41 -2.04 -1.10
N LEU A 222 -21.16 -2.34 -1.46
CA LEU A 222 -20.57 -1.87 -2.71
C LEU A 222 -21.15 -2.64 -3.90
N ALA A 223 -21.35 -1.97 -5.03
CA ALA A 223 -21.73 -2.62 -6.29
C ALA A 223 -20.73 -3.70 -6.73
N ARG A 224 -19.47 -3.59 -6.29
CA ARG A 224 -18.43 -4.60 -6.41
C ARG A 224 -17.64 -4.65 -5.10
N PRO A 225 -17.93 -5.61 -4.20
CA PRO A 225 -17.14 -5.81 -3.00
C PRO A 225 -15.66 -6.03 -3.33
N ARG A 226 -14.78 -5.56 -2.46
CA ARG A 226 -13.32 -5.70 -2.58
C ARG A 226 -12.82 -6.73 -1.58
N PRO A 227 -11.84 -7.58 -1.97
CA PRO A 227 -11.09 -8.36 -1.00
C PRO A 227 -10.50 -7.45 0.08
N LEU A 228 -10.78 -7.78 1.34
CA LEU A 228 -10.22 -7.10 2.50
C LEU A 228 -9.03 -7.92 3.01
N PHE A 229 -7.91 -7.27 3.28
CA PHE A 229 -6.75 -7.88 3.91
C PHE A 229 -6.44 -7.21 5.23
N LEU A 230 -5.98 -7.96 6.22
CA LEU A 230 -5.52 -7.40 7.49
C LEU A 230 -3.98 -7.43 7.56
N LYS A 231 -3.35 -6.28 7.79
CA LYS A 231 -1.89 -6.20 7.92
C LYS A 231 -1.46 -6.32 9.38
N VAL A 232 -0.73 -7.38 9.69
CA VAL A 232 -0.27 -7.73 11.05
C VAL A 232 1.17 -7.29 11.29
N SER A 233 1.54 -7.07 12.55
CA SER A 233 2.92 -6.83 12.97
C SER A 233 3.65 -8.19 13.03
N PRO A 234 4.98 -8.20 13.17
CA PRO A 234 5.73 -9.41 13.53
C PRO A 234 6.01 -9.49 15.04
N ASP A 235 5.39 -8.62 15.84
CA ASP A 235 5.78 -8.38 17.24
C ASP A 235 4.69 -8.83 18.24
N GLU A 236 3.58 -9.38 17.75
CA GLU A 236 2.51 -9.98 18.53
C GLU A 236 3.00 -11.29 19.17
N THR A 237 2.49 -11.60 20.37
CA THR A 237 2.68 -12.94 20.91
C THR A 237 1.91 -13.97 20.07
N PRO A 238 2.29 -15.26 20.08
CA PRO A 238 1.55 -16.30 19.36
C PRO A 238 0.04 -16.30 19.67
N GLU A 239 -0.32 -16.07 20.93
CA GLU A 239 -1.72 -16.03 21.39
C GLU A 239 -2.47 -14.82 20.83
N GLN A 240 -1.84 -13.63 20.86
CA GLN A 240 -2.41 -12.42 20.27
C GLN A 240 -2.59 -12.57 18.75
N LEU A 241 -1.60 -13.17 18.08
CA LEU A 241 -1.67 -13.42 16.65
C LEU A 241 -2.82 -14.40 16.32
N GLU A 242 -2.99 -15.45 17.12
CA GLU A 242 -4.10 -16.38 16.96
C GLU A 242 -5.46 -15.70 17.10
N GLU A 243 -5.65 -14.85 18.12
CA GLU A 243 -6.87 -14.06 18.30
C GLU A 243 -7.16 -13.14 17.11
N VAL A 244 -6.13 -12.43 16.62
CA VAL A 244 -6.25 -11.54 15.44
C VAL A 244 -6.61 -12.34 14.19
N VAL A 245 -6.01 -13.52 14.00
CA VAL A 245 -6.30 -14.39 12.86
C VAL A 245 -7.72 -14.93 12.92
N GLN A 246 -8.16 -15.42 14.08
CA GLN A 246 -9.52 -15.91 14.28
C GLN A 246 -10.56 -14.81 14.03
N ALA A 247 -10.35 -13.60 14.55
CA ALA A 247 -11.23 -12.45 14.31
C ALA A 247 -11.28 -12.07 12.82
N GLY A 248 -10.13 -12.09 12.13
CA GLY A 248 -10.04 -11.88 10.69
C GLY A 248 -10.86 -12.89 9.89
N ILE A 249 -10.70 -14.17 10.19
CA ILE A 249 -11.45 -15.27 9.54
C ILE A 249 -12.95 -15.12 9.81
N ALA A 250 -13.34 -14.87 11.05
CA ALA A 250 -14.75 -14.70 11.43
C ALA A 250 -15.42 -13.52 10.70
N ALA A 251 -14.67 -12.43 10.47
CA ALA A 251 -15.15 -11.29 9.69
C ALA A 251 -15.14 -11.50 8.17
N GLY A 252 -14.64 -12.65 7.68
CA GLY A 252 -14.61 -12.98 6.26
C GLY A 252 -13.59 -12.18 5.45
N ILE A 253 -12.47 -11.74 6.07
CA ILE A 253 -11.39 -11.11 5.29
C ILE A 253 -10.80 -12.12 4.30
N ALA A 254 -10.29 -11.61 3.18
CA ALA A 254 -9.74 -12.43 2.11
C ALA A 254 -8.31 -12.94 2.38
N GLY A 255 -7.62 -12.36 3.36
CA GLY A 255 -6.30 -12.83 3.78
C GLY A 255 -5.55 -11.84 4.67
N PHE A 256 -4.27 -12.12 4.88
CA PHE A 256 -3.38 -11.32 5.73
C PHE A 256 -2.18 -10.80 4.94
N VAL A 257 -1.71 -9.60 5.29
CA VAL A 257 -0.41 -9.08 4.86
C VAL A 257 0.57 -9.24 6.02
N ALA A 258 1.38 -10.29 5.95
CA ALA A 258 2.38 -10.63 6.96
C ALA A 258 3.80 -10.32 6.40
N THR A 259 4.55 -9.38 6.96
CA THR A 259 4.28 -8.54 8.15
C THR A 259 4.62 -7.06 7.91
N ASN A 260 4.24 -6.22 8.87
CA ASN A 260 4.75 -4.85 8.99
C ASN A 260 6.17 -4.84 9.56
N THR A 261 6.73 -3.65 9.81
CA THR A 261 8.05 -3.48 10.44
C THR A 261 8.05 -3.92 11.90
N THR A 262 9.14 -4.55 12.35
CA THR A 262 9.37 -4.89 13.76
C THR A 262 9.88 -3.69 14.57
N VAL A 263 9.61 -3.68 15.89
CA VAL A 263 10.30 -2.81 16.86
C VAL A 263 11.53 -3.45 17.49
N SER A 264 11.72 -4.75 17.27
CA SER A 264 12.88 -5.52 17.74
C SER A 264 14.10 -5.27 16.86
N ARG A 265 15.28 -5.55 17.41
CA ARG A 265 16.54 -5.66 16.66
C ARG A 265 17.01 -7.10 16.85
N ASN A 266 16.81 -7.92 15.82
CA ASN A 266 17.27 -9.31 15.77
C ASN A 266 18.62 -9.37 15.06
#